data_AF-A0A0B6Y2X3-F1
#
_entry.id   AF-A0A0B6Y2X3-F1
#
_cell.length_a   1.000
_cell.length_b   1.000
_cell.length_c   1.000
_cell.angle_alpha   90.00
_cell.angle_beta   90.00
_cell.angle_gamma   90.00
#
_symmetry.space_group_name_H-M   'P 1'
#
loop_
_entity.id
_entity.type
_entity.pdbx_description
1 polymer ?
#
loop_
_entity_poly.entity_id
_entity_poly.type
_entity_poly.pdbx_seq_one_letter_code
_entity_poly.pdbx_strand_id
1 'polypeptide(L)' 'SNFVPSNFSPGIVVDTGCTRADFTEFYIQAHRPLIGTSKIPQYSLIVNECKMNSDECQGVVIALAYSHQIISNSVSL' A
#
# COMPACT_ATOMS: atom_id res chain seq x y z
N SER A 1 14.86 -21.60 -15.21
CA SER A 1 13.91 -21.67 -14.08
C SER A 1 13.33 -20.28 -13.90
N ASN A 2 12.03 -20.10 -14.18
CA ASN A 2 11.40 -18.79 -14.02
C ASN A 2 11.37 -18.43 -12.53
N PHE A 3 12.12 -17.41 -12.15
CA PHE A 3 12.13 -16.85 -10.80
C PHE A 3 10.77 -16.18 -10.61
N VAL A 4 9.79 -16.90 -10.05
CA VAL A 4 8.53 -16.28 -9.62
C VAL A 4 8.87 -15.52 -8.34
N PRO A 5 8.83 -14.18 -8.31
CA PRO A 5 9.16 -13.43 -7.11
C PRO A 5 8.15 -13.78 -6.01
N SER A 6 8.60 -14.24 -4.84
CA SER A 6 7.74 -14.55 -3.69
C SER A 6 7.28 -13.28 -2.96
N ASN A 7 6.69 -12.35 -3.68
CA ASN A 7 6.15 -11.11 -3.12
C ASN A 7 4.65 -11.20 -2.95
N PHE A 8 4.12 -10.37 -2.05
CA PHE A 8 2.69 -10.15 -1.91
C PHE A 8 2.09 -9.66 -3.23
N SER A 9 0.85 -10.07 -3.48
CA SER A 9 0.10 -9.59 -4.63
C SER A 9 -0.15 -8.08 -4.52
N PRO A 10 -0.20 -7.34 -5.65
CA PRO A 10 -0.60 -5.94 -5.65
C PRO A 10 -2.01 -5.80 -5.04
N GLY A 11 -2.20 -4.79 -4.20
CA GLY A 11 -3.45 -4.52 -3.47
C GLY A 11 -3.54 -5.15 -2.09
N ILE A 12 -2.51 -5.87 -1.62
CA ILE A 12 -2.48 -6.38 -0.24
C ILE A 12 -2.31 -5.22 0.74
N VAL A 13 -3.17 -5.21 1.75
CA VAL A 13 -3.11 -4.31 2.89
C VAL A 13 -2.78 -5.11 4.15
N VAL A 14 -1.89 -4.57 4.98
CA VAL A 14 -1.58 -5.09 6.31
C VAL A 14 -1.82 -3.98 7.32
N ASP A 15 -2.90 -4.11 8.09
CA ASP A 15 -3.35 -3.14 9.09
C ASP A 15 -3.36 -3.71 10.52
N THR A 16 -3.04 -5.00 10.68
CA THR A 16 -3.04 -5.72 11.97
C THR A 16 -1.72 -6.44 12.22
N GLY A 17 -1.38 -6.65 13.49
CA GLY A 17 -0.22 -7.44 13.95
C GLY A 17 1.13 -6.72 13.88
N CYS A 18 1.44 -6.08 12.77
CA CYS A 18 2.69 -5.35 12.55
C CYS A 18 2.51 -3.83 12.46
N THR A 19 1.42 -3.31 12.99
CA THR A 19 1.08 -1.89 13.01
C THR A 19 1.18 -1.32 14.41
N ARG A 20 1.38 -0.01 14.48
CA ARG A 20 1.40 0.72 15.75
C ARG A 20 0.03 0.73 16.44
N ALA A 21 0.05 0.62 17.76
CA ALA A 21 -1.16 0.62 18.59
C ALA A 21 -1.60 2.03 19.01
N ASP A 22 -0.70 3.02 18.94
CA ASP A 22 -0.92 4.38 19.38
C ASP A 22 -1.61 5.28 18.34
N PHE A 23 -1.54 4.92 17.05
CA PHE A 23 -2.25 5.61 15.97
C PHE A 23 -2.60 4.64 14.84
N THR A 24 -3.55 5.06 14.00
CA THR A 24 -3.97 4.27 12.85
C THR A 24 -2.85 4.24 11.82
N GLU A 25 -2.37 3.04 11.52
CA GLU A 25 -1.28 2.78 10.61
C GLU A 25 -1.56 1.53 9.79
N PHE A 26 -1.10 1.52 8.55
CA PHE A 26 -1.24 0.39 7.66
C PHE A 26 -0.12 0.36 6.60
N TYR A 27 0.10 -0.81 6.02
CA TYR A 27 1.05 -1.03 4.94
C TYR A 27 0.29 -1.48 3.69
N ILE A 28 0.60 -0.91 2.52
CA ILE A 28 -0.07 -1.29 1.25
C ILE A 28 0.96 -1.64 0.19
N GLN A 29 0.86 -2.86 -0.35
CA GLN A 29 1.61 -3.25 -1.52
C GLN A 29 0.86 -2.83 -2.79
N ALA A 30 1.00 -1.59 -3.24
CA ALA A 30 0.24 -1.10 -4.40
C ALA A 30 0.79 -1.58 -5.75
N HIS A 31 2.12 -1.68 -5.89
CA HIS A 31 2.80 -1.96 -7.15
C HIS A 31 3.15 -3.44 -7.31
N ARG A 32 3.37 -3.87 -8.56
CA ARG A 32 3.91 -5.20 -8.86
C ARG A 32 5.44 -5.16 -8.81
N PRO A 33 6.09 -5.91 -7.92
CA PRO A 33 7.55 -5.98 -7.88
C PRO A 33 8.06 -6.80 -9.05
N LEU A 34 9.03 -6.25 -9.79
CA LEU A 34 9.62 -6.93 -10.94
C LEU A 34 10.81 -7.82 -10.56
N ILE A 35 11.66 -7.34 -9.63
CA ILE A 35 12.90 -8.02 -9.23
C ILE A 35 13.11 -7.85 -7.72
N GLY A 36 13.53 -8.92 -7.04
CA GLY A 36 13.87 -8.91 -5.62
C GLY A 36 12.65 -8.90 -4.68
N THR A 37 12.90 -8.61 -3.40
CA THR A 37 11.86 -8.44 -2.38
C THR A 37 11.40 -6.99 -2.38
N SER A 38 10.09 -6.79 -2.44
CA SER A 38 9.51 -5.46 -2.48
C SER A 38 9.51 -4.79 -1.12
N LYS A 39 9.77 -3.48 -1.12
CA LYS A 39 9.59 -2.62 0.04
C LYS A 39 8.16 -2.11 0.05
N ILE A 40 7.39 -2.52 1.05
CA ILE A 40 6.01 -2.06 1.23
C ILE A 40 6.04 -0.71 1.96
N PRO A 41 5.45 0.36 1.40
CA PRO A 41 5.32 1.64 2.09
C PRO A 41 4.48 1.54 3.36
N GLN A 42 4.84 2.36 4.35
CA GLN A 42 4.14 2.52 5.62
C GLN A 42 3.35 3.82 5.58
N TYR A 43 2.05 3.75 5.86
CA TYR A 43 1.17 4.92 5.93
C TYR A 43 0.65 5.08 7.35
N SER A 44 0.95 6.23 7.95
CA SER A 44 0.48 6.59 9.29
C SER A 44 -0.53 7.73 9.17
N LEU A 45 -1.75 7.51 9.67
CA LEU A 45 -2.82 8.50 9.66
C LEU A 45 -2.70 9.39 10.91
N ILE A 46 -2.04 10.54 10.76
CA ILE A 46 -1.76 11.45 11.87
C ILE A 46 -2.99 12.30 12.24
N VAL A 47 -3.75 12.75 11.22
CA VAL A 47 -4.93 13.60 11.38
C VAL A 47 -6.01 13.14 10.39
N ASN A 48 -7.25 13.01 10.86
CA ASN A 48 -8.40 12.61 10.05
C ASN A 48 -9.62 13.51 10.34
N GLU A 49 -9.63 14.70 9.76
CA GLU A 49 -10.74 15.66 9.91
C GLU A 49 -11.99 15.23 9.14
N CYS A 50 -11.81 14.50 8.04
CA CYS A 50 -12.89 13.99 7.20
C CYS A 50 -13.65 12.82 7.82
N LYS A 51 -13.20 12.30 8.97
CA LYS A 51 -13.77 11.13 9.66
C LYS A 51 -13.88 9.90 8.75
N MET A 52 -12.93 9.73 7.84
CA MET A 52 -12.87 8.57 6.95
C MET A 52 -12.58 7.29 7.73
N ASN A 53 -13.18 6.17 7.33
CA ASN A 53 -12.85 4.87 7.87
C ASN A 53 -11.50 4.37 7.31
N SER A 54 -10.86 3.40 7.99
CA SER A 54 -9.58 2.84 7.55
C SER A 54 -9.63 2.32 6.11
N ASP A 55 -10.71 1.62 5.74
CA ASP A 55 -10.91 1.09 4.38
C ASP A 55 -11.00 2.20 3.33
N GLU A 56 -11.63 3.32 3.68
CA GLU A 56 -11.75 4.48 2.78
C GLU A 56 -10.39 5.15 2.56
N CYS A 57 -9.62 5.34 3.63
CA CYS A 57 -8.27 5.87 3.55
C CYS A 57 -7.36 4.96 2.70
N GLN A 58 -7.42 3.65 2.92
CA GLN A 58 -6.67 2.66 2.14
C GLN A 58 -7.06 2.69 0.65
N GLY A 59 -8.37 2.80 0.37
CA GLY A 59 -8.90 2.91 -0.99
C GLY A 59 -8.40 4.16 -1.73
N VAL A 60 -8.35 5.32 -1.05
CA VAL A 60 -7.81 6.56 -1.61
C VAL A 60 -6.33 6.41 -1.95
N VAL A 61 -5.54 5.81 -1.06
CA VAL A 61 -4.10 5.58 -1.29
C VAL A 61 -3.87 4.69 -2.52
N ILE A 62 -4.62 3.60 -2.64
CA ILE A 62 -4.56 2.72 -3.81
C ILE A 62 -4.97 3.47 -5.08
N ALA A 63 -6.08 4.22 -5.05
CA ALA A 63 -6.54 4.99 -6.20
C ALA A 63 -5.49 6.01 -6.68
N LEU A 64 -4.78 6.65 -5.74
CA LEU A 64 -3.71 7.58 -6.07
C LEU A 64 -2.49 6.87 -6.69
N ALA A 65 -2.15 5.67 -6.22
CA ALA A 65 -1.08 4.85 -6.78
C ALA A 65 -1.33 4.43 -8.25
N TYR A 66 -2.60 4.33 -8.67
CA TYR A 66 -2.98 4.10 -10.08
C TYR A 66 -3.11 5.38 -10.90
N SER A 67 -3.09 6.56 -10.27
CA SER A 67 -3.28 7.85 -10.96
C SER A 67 -1.99 8.40 -11.58
N HIS A 68 -0.88 7.66 -11.51
CA HIS A 68 0.42 8.10 -12.04
C HIS A 68 0.47 8.01 -13.58
N GLN A 69 0.17 9.12 -14.25
CA GLN A 69 -0.06 9.18 -15.71
C GLN A 69 1.14 8.83 -16.61
N ILE A 70 2.36 8.80 -16.08
CA ILE A 70 3.57 8.51 -16.88
C ILE A 70 3.64 7.03 -17.28
N ILE A 71 3.02 6.13 -16.50
CA ILE A 71 3.01 4.69 -16.78
C ILE A 71 1.62 4.09 -16.55
N SER A 72 1.28 3.01 -17.24
CA SER A 72 0.00 2.31 -17.05
C SER A 72 -0.02 1.33 -15.87
N ASN A 73 1.07 1.26 -15.10
CA ASN A 73 1.19 0.37 -13.94
C ASN A 73 1.03 1.16 -12.63
N SER A 74 0.46 0.52 -11.61
CA SER A 74 0.46 1.05 -10.24
C SER A 74 1.88 1.29 -9.73
N VAL A 75 2.10 2.45 -9.12
CA VAL A 75 3.39 2.85 -8.55
C VAL A 75 3.43 2.64 -7.03
N SER A 76 4.63 2.47 -6.49
CA SER A 76 4.88 2.63 -5.06
C SER A 76 4.91 4.12 -4.73
N LEU A 77 4.33 4.51 -3.59
CA LEU A 77 4.41 5.88 -3.05
C LEU A 77 5.33 5.92 -1.84
#